data_AF-A0A7L3DJW6-F1
#
_entry.id   AF-A0A7L3DJW6-F1
#
_cell.length_a   1.000
_cell.length_b   1.000
_cell.length_c   1.000
_cell.angle_alpha   90.00
_cell.angle_beta   90.00
_cell.angle_gamma   90.00
#
_symmetry.space_group_name_H-M   'P 1'
#
loop_
_entity.id
_entity.type
_entity.pdbx_description
1 polymer ?
#
loop_
_entity_poly.entity_id
_entity_poly.type
_entity_poly.pdbx_seq_one_letter_code
_entity_poly.pdbx_strand_id
1 'polypeptide(L)'
;QGFFRRTIQKNLHPTYSCKYDGCCVIDKITRNQCQLCRFKKCISVGMAMDLVLDDSKRVAKRKLIEENRERRRKEEMIKSLQHRPNPSAEEWELIHVVTEAHRSTNAQGSHWKQKRKFLPEDIGQSPMASMPDGDKVDLEAFSEFTKIITPAITRVVDFAKKLPMFSELPCEDQIILLKGCCMEIMSLRAAVRYDPESETLTLSGEMAVKREQLKNGGLGVVSDAIFDLGKSLSAFNLDDTEVALLQAVLLMSS
;
A
#
# COMPACT_ATOMS: atom_id res chain seq x y z
N GLN A 1 -36.07 24.36 -6.59
CA GLN A 1 -35.85 22.91 -6.46
C GLN A 1 -35.38 22.46 -5.07
N GLY A 2 -34.38 23.11 -4.45
CA GLY A 2 -33.85 22.67 -3.14
C GLY A 2 -34.82 22.68 -1.95
N PHE A 3 -35.85 23.55 -1.95
CA PHE A 3 -36.89 23.59 -0.91
C PHE A 3 -37.66 22.27 -0.85
N PHE A 4 -38.36 21.90 -1.93
CA PHE A 4 -39.16 20.68 -2.02
C PHE A 4 -38.36 19.42 -1.64
N ARG A 5 -37.14 19.29 -2.18
CA ARG A 5 -36.25 18.17 -1.86
C ARG A 5 -35.97 18.04 -0.36
N ARG A 6 -35.62 19.14 0.33
CA ARG A 6 -35.37 19.11 1.79
C ARG A 6 -36.64 18.84 2.58
N THR A 7 -37.76 19.39 2.15
CA THR A 7 -39.06 19.18 2.79
C THR A 7 -39.45 17.70 2.78
N ILE A 8 -39.27 17.00 1.66
CA ILE A 8 -39.55 15.56 1.56
C ILE A 8 -38.51 14.72 2.32
N GLN A 9 -37.22 14.98 2.12
CA GLN A 9 -36.14 14.19 2.73
C GLN A 9 -36.14 14.24 4.25
N LYS A 10 -36.46 15.39 4.85
CA LYS A 10 -36.53 15.57 6.30
C LYS A 10 -37.94 15.43 6.87
N ASN A 11 -38.91 14.99 6.05
CA ASN A 11 -40.31 14.89 6.43
C ASN A 11 -40.87 16.15 7.13
N LEU A 12 -40.62 17.34 6.57
CA LEU A 12 -40.97 18.63 7.19
C LEU A 12 -42.35 19.14 6.79
N HIS A 13 -42.95 18.63 5.72
CA HIS A 13 -44.26 19.13 5.27
C HIS A 13 -45.38 18.99 6.31
N PRO A 14 -45.42 17.96 7.19
CA PRO A 14 -46.43 17.89 8.24
C PRO A 14 -46.28 18.96 9.31
N THR A 15 -45.08 19.55 9.46
CA THR A 15 -44.79 20.55 10.50
C THR A 15 -45.04 21.98 10.02
N TYR A 16 -45.37 22.20 8.74
CA TYR A 16 -45.59 23.54 8.20
C TYR A 16 -47.00 24.03 8.53
N SER A 17 -47.09 25.23 9.11
CA SER A 17 -48.34 25.96 9.32
C SER A 17 -48.35 27.29 8.58
N CYS A 18 -49.52 27.72 8.12
CA CYS A 18 -49.71 29.08 7.62
C CYS A 18 -50.15 29.98 8.78
N LYS A 19 -49.64 31.21 8.81
CA LYS A 19 -50.06 32.24 9.78
C LYS A 19 -51.24 33.09 9.29
N TYR A 20 -51.73 32.80 8.09
CA TYR A 20 -52.81 33.50 7.39
C TYR A 20 -53.81 32.43 6.88
N ASP A 21 -54.57 32.73 5.83
CA ASP A 21 -55.67 31.89 5.34
C ASP A 21 -55.23 30.70 4.45
N GLY A 22 -53.94 30.37 4.42
CA GLY A 22 -53.43 29.28 3.58
C GLY A 22 -53.38 29.59 2.07
N CYS A 23 -53.58 30.86 1.68
CA CYS A 23 -53.65 31.34 0.31
C CYS A 23 -52.54 32.36 -0.05
N CYS A 24 -51.39 32.33 0.64
CA CYS A 24 -50.28 33.27 0.38
C CYS A 24 -49.81 33.20 -1.08
N VAL A 25 -49.63 34.35 -1.71
CA VAL A 25 -49.01 34.46 -3.04
C VAL A 25 -47.54 34.04 -2.94
N ILE A 26 -47.09 33.19 -3.88
CA ILE A 26 -45.72 32.66 -3.92
C ILE A 26 -45.02 33.10 -5.20
N ASP A 27 -44.15 34.09 -5.09
CA ASP A 27 -43.31 34.63 -6.16
C ASP A 27 -41.82 34.68 -5.76
N LYS A 28 -40.96 35.30 -6.58
CA LYS A 28 -39.50 35.36 -6.32
C LYS A 28 -39.16 36.03 -4.97
N ILE A 29 -39.96 36.99 -4.54
CA ILE A 29 -39.77 37.82 -3.35
C ILE A 29 -40.47 37.16 -2.14
N THR A 30 -41.72 36.73 -2.31
CA THR A 30 -42.60 36.27 -1.22
C THR A 30 -42.45 34.78 -0.88
N ARG A 31 -41.80 33.96 -1.73
CA ARG A 31 -41.66 32.49 -1.55
C ARG A 31 -41.08 32.02 -0.23
N ASN A 32 -40.41 32.86 0.55
CA ASN A 32 -39.85 32.47 1.85
C ASN A 32 -40.75 32.83 3.04
N GLN A 33 -41.83 33.58 2.83
CA GLN A 33 -42.72 34.08 3.89
C GLN A 33 -43.64 33.00 4.47
N CYS A 34 -44.04 32.01 3.66
CA CYS A 34 -44.88 30.89 4.13
C CYS A 34 -44.44 29.56 3.52
N GLN A 35 -43.93 28.66 4.37
CA GLN A 35 -43.48 27.32 3.95
C GLN A 35 -44.66 26.42 3.52
N LEU A 36 -45.81 26.50 4.19
CA LEU A 36 -46.99 25.70 3.86
C LEU A 36 -47.53 26.05 2.46
N CYS A 37 -47.82 27.32 2.20
CA CYS A 37 -48.32 27.77 0.89
C CYS A 37 -47.31 27.53 -0.23
N ARG A 38 -46.01 27.66 0.05
CA ARG A 38 -44.95 27.30 -0.89
C ARG A 38 -44.94 25.81 -1.22
N PHE A 39 -45.08 24.94 -0.22
CA PHE A 39 -45.16 23.49 -0.43
C PHE A 39 -46.41 23.10 -1.21
N LYS A 40 -47.58 23.65 -0.85
CA LYS A 40 -48.83 23.47 -1.62
C LYS A 40 -48.65 23.88 -3.09
N LYS A 41 -47.99 25.01 -3.35
CA LYS A 41 -47.67 25.46 -4.71
C LYS A 41 -46.73 24.48 -5.44
N CYS A 42 -45.74 23.90 -4.76
CA CYS A 42 -44.89 22.85 -5.36
C CYS A 42 -45.71 21.63 -5.82
N ILE A 43 -46.65 21.17 -4.99
CA ILE A 43 -47.54 20.06 -5.36
C ILE A 43 -48.49 20.48 -6.49
N SER A 44 -49.07 21.67 -6.44
CA SER A 44 -50.03 22.14 -7.46
C SER A 44 -49.41 22.31 -8.84
N VAL A 45 -48.09 22.51 -8.94
CA VAL A 45 -47.36 22.57 -10.21
C VAL A 45 -46.79 21.20 -10.64
N GLY A 46 -47.17 20.11 -9.95
CA GLY A 46 -46.85 18.74 -10.34
C GLY A 46 -45.52 18.19 -9.83
N MET A 47 -44.92 18.74 -8.76
CA MET A 47 -43.73 18.12 -8.17
C MET A 47 -44.08 16.81 -7.46
N ALA A 48 -43.48 15.70 -7.92
CA ALA A 48 -43.73 14.37 -7.41
C ALA A 48 -42.82 14.04 -6.21
N MET A 49 -43.42 13.61 -5.08
CA MET A 49 -42.70 13.35 -3.83
C MET A 49 -41.89 12.04 -3.89
N ASP A 50 -42.44 11.02 -4.53
CA ASP A 50 -41.88 9.68 -4.74
C ASP A 50 -40.60 9.67 -5.58
N LEU A 51 -40.40 10.67 -6.44
CA LEU A 51 -39.17 10.87 -7.20
C LEU A 51 -38.03 11.51 -6.38
N VAL A 52 -38.30 11.97 -5.16
CA VAL A 52 -37.26 12.46 -4.25
C VAL A 52 -36.60 11.25 -3.56
N LEU A 53 -35.34 10.99 -3.91
CA LEU A 53 -34.56 9.93 -3.28
C LEU A 53 -34.48 10.12 -1.76
N ASP A 54 -35.02 9.14 -1.04
CA ASP A 54 -34.81 8.95 0.39
C ASP A 54 -33.32 8.67 0.70
N ASP A 55 -32.98 8.66 1.99
CA ASP A 55 -31.60 8.51 2.42
C ASP A 55 -31.03 7.11 2.09
N SER A 56 -31.85 6.06 2.15
CA SER A 56 -31.43 4.70 1.78
C SER A 56 -31.04 4.61 0.30
N LYS A 57 -31.89 5.11 -0.60
CA LYS A 57 -31.62 5.12 -2.05
C LYS A 57 -30.43 6.01 -2.40
N ARG A 58 -30.18 7.10 -1.65
CA ARG A 58 -29.01 7.97 -1.85
C ARG A 58 -27.72 7.26 -1.46
N VAL A 59 -27.71 6.57 -0.31
CA VAL A 59 -26.57 5.77 0.14
C VAL A 59 -26.29 4.64 -0.85
N ALA A 60 -27.33 3.91 -1.27
CA ALA A 60 -27.21 2.86 -2.29
C ALA A 60 -26.64 3.40 -3.62
N LYS A 61 -27.15 4.55 -4.10
CA LYS A 61 -26.62 5.20 -5.31
C LYS A 61 -25.14 5.59 -5.16
N ARG A 62 -24.72 6.12 -4.00
CA ARG A 62 -23.31 6.47 -3.74
C ARG A 62 -22.42 5.24 -3.75
N LYS A 63 -22.86 4.16 -3.09
CA LYS A 63 -22.14 2.88 -3.07
C LYS A 63 -21.97 2.31 -4.48
N LEU A 64 -23.05 2.28 -5.27
CA LEU A 64 -23.02 1.82 -6.66
C LEU A 64 -22.09 2.67 -7.55
N ILE A 65 -22.02 3.99 -7.32
CA ILE A 65 -21.09 4.86 -8.05
C ILE A 65 -19.64 4.51 -7.71
N GLU A 66 -19.33 4.26 -6.44
CA GLU A 66 -17.97 3.91 -6.02
C GLU A 66 -17.55 2.54 -6.56
N GLU A 67 -18.41 1.52 -6.41
CA GLU A 67 -18.18 0.19 -6.97
C GLU A 67 -17.96 0.24 -8.49
N ASN A 68 -18.73 1.05 -9.22
CA ASN A 68 -18.53 1.24 -10.65
C ASN A 68 -17.20 1.92 -11.01
N ARG A 69 -16.74 2.86 -10.18
CA ARG A 69 -15.44 3.53 -10.36
C ARG A 69 -14.29 2.58 -10.09
N GLU A 70 -14.38 1.77 -9.03
CA GLU A 70 -13.38 0.74 -8.73
C GLU A 70 -13.31 -0.31 -9.84
N ARG A 71 -14.46 -0.75 -10.35
CA ARG A 71 -14.52 -1.69 -11.48
C ARG A 71 -13.84 -1.13 -12.73
N ARG A 72 -14.16 0.12 -13.12
CA ARG A 72 -13.52 0.77 -14.27
C ARG A 72 -12.01 0.90 -14.09
N ARG A 73 -11.54 1.28 -12.90
CA ARG A 73 -10.10 1.34 -12.59
C ARG A 73 -9.42 -0.03 -12.75
N LYS A 74 -10.05 -1.11 -12.28
CA LYS A 74 -9.54 -2.47 -12.47
C LYS A 74 -9.51 -2.88 -13.94
N GLU A 75 -10.57 -2.59 -14.69
CA GLU A 75 -10.66 -2.88 -16.13
C GLU A 75 -9.58 -2.14 -16.94
N GLU A 76 -9.36 -0.85 -16.65
CA GLU A 76 -8.31 -0.04 -17.27
C GLU A 76 -6.91 -0.57 -16.92
N MET A 77 -6.68 -0.95 -15.66
CA MET A 77 -5.42 -1.57 -15.23
C MET A 77 -5.14 -2.88 -15.99
N ILE A 78 -6.14 -3.75 -16.10
CA ILE A 78 -6.03 -5.01 -16.85
C ILE A 78 -5.73 -4.75 -18.33
N LYS A 79 -6.41 -3.77 -18.94
CA LYS A 79 -6.19 -3.40 -20.33
C LYS A 79 -4.76 -2.89 -20.57
N SER A 80 -4.19 -2.14 -19.63
CA SER A 80 -2.79 -1.71 -19.69
C SER A 80 -1.83 -2.90 -19.69
N LEU A 81 -2.07 -3.90 -18.82
CA LEU A 81 -1.25 -5.12 -18.73
C LEU A 81 -1.28 -5.98 -20.01
N GLN A 82 -2.32 -5.87 -20.85
CA GLN A 82 -2.41 -6.60 -22.12
C GLN A 82 -1.44 -6.06 -23.19
N HIS A 83 -1.01 -4.80 -23.08
CA HIS A 83 -0.01 -4.23 -23.97
C HIS A 83 1.37 -4.37 -23.35
N ARG A 84 1.96 -5.57 -23.44
CA ARG A 84 3.33 -5.83 -22.99
C ARG A 84 4.29 -5.62 -24.18
N PRO A 85 4.97 -4.46 -24.30
CA PRO A 85 5.97 -4.30 -25.34
C PRO A 85 7.07 -5.35 -25.15
N ASN A 86 7.54 -5.93 -26.25
CA ASN A 86 8.68 -6.82 -26.20
C ASN A 86 9.95 -5.96 -26.02
N PRO A 87 10.83 -6.25 -25.04
CA PRO A 87 12.07 -5.50 -24.92
C PRO A 87 12.91 -5.61 -26.19
N SER A 88 13.57 -4.52 -26.55
CA SER A 88 14.62 -4.47 -27.56
C SER A 88 15.84 -5.30 -27.14
N ALA A 89 16.77 -5.54 -28.07
CA ALA A 89 17.99 -6.29 -27.78
C ALA A 89 18.85 -5.61 -26.69
N GLU A 90 18.92 -4.28 -26.69
CA GLU A 90 19.65 -3.49 -25.69
C GLU A 90 18.99 -3.60 -24.31
N GLU A 91 17.66 -3.53 -24.25
CA GLU A 91 16.91 -3.71 -23.00
C GLU A 91 17.05 -5.14 -22.45
N TRP A 92 17.05 -6.15 -23.33
CA TRP A 92 17.30 -7.54 -22.92
C TRP A 92 18.69 -7.73 -22.31
N GLU A 93 19.72 -7.07 -22.85
CA GLU A 93 21.04 -7.14 -22.23
C GLU A 93 21.08 -6.44 -20.88
N LEU A 94 20.43 -5.30 -20.73
CA LEU A 94 20.31 -4.65 -19.43
C LEU A 94 19.59 -5.56 -18.42
N ILE A 95 18.49 -6.20 -18.81
CA ILE A 95 17.77 -7.17 -17.97
C ILE A 95 18.71 -8.29 -17.52
N HIS A 96 19.52 -8.83 -18.44
CA HIS A 96 20.48 -9.88 -18.14
C HIS A 96 21.56 -9.41 -17.15
N VAL A 97 22.15 -8.24 -17.37
CA VAL A 97 23.15 -7.63 -16.45
C VAL A 97 22.58 -7.44 -15.06
N VAL A 98 21.38 -6.89 -14.94
CA VAL A 98 20.71 -6.66 -13.64
C VAL A 98 20.43 -7.98 -12.94
N THR A 99 19.97 -8.99 -13.67
CA THR A 99 19.69 -10.33 -13.14
C THR A 99 20.95 -11.01 -12.62
N GLU A 100 22.05 -10.95 -13.35
CA GLU A 100 23.32 -11.55 -12.93
C GLU A 100 23.95 -10.80 -11.76
N ALA A 101 23.85 -9.47 -11.74
CA ALA A 101 24.23 -8.66 -10.59
C ALA A 101 23.44 -9.08 -9.33
N HIS A 102 22.14 -9.32 -9.46
CA HIS A 102 21.33 -9.83 -8.37
C HIS A 102 21.81 -11.21 -7.93
N ARG A 103 21.88 -12.20 -8.82
CA ARG A 103 22.26 -13.59 -8.48
C ARG A 103 23.62 -13.67 -7.79
N SER A 104 24.61 -12.97 -8.29
CA SER A 104 25.97 -12.98 -7.75
C SER A 104 26.10 -12.26 -6.40
N THR A 105 25.14 -11.41 -6.02
CA THR A 105 25.17 -10.64 -4.76
C THR A 105 24.06 -11.06 -3.78
N ASN A 106 23.16 -11.95 -4.19
CA ASN A 106 22.07 -12.43 -3.37
C ASN A 106 22.50 -13.70 -2.59
N ALA A 107 22.38 -13.68 -1.27
CA ALA A 107 22.88 -14.79 -0.46
C ALA A 107 22.07 -16.08 -0.67
N GLN A 108 22.78 -17.19 -0.89
CA GLN A 108 22.27 -18.57 -0.99
C GLN A 108 21.24 -18.87 -2.10
N GLY A 109 20.96 -17.91 -3.00
CA GLY A 109 20.14 -18.11 -4.20
C GLY A 109 18.80 -18.81 -3.95
N SER A 110 18.37 -19.66 -4.88
CA SER A 110 17.10 -20.42 -4.84
C SER A 110 17.05 -21.54 -3.80
N HIS A 111 18.19 -21.93 -3.21
CA HIS A 111 18.31 -23.03 -2.25
C HIS A 111 18.21 -22.60 -0.77
N TRP A 112 17.75 -21.38 -0.51
CA TRP A 112 17.65 -20.83 0.84
C TRP A 112 16.74 -21.69 1.75
N LYS A 113 15.68 -22.31 1.21
CA LYS A 113 14.76 -23.15 2.00
C LYS A 113 15.45 -24.36 2.64
N GLN A 114 16.42 -24.97 1.95
CA GLN A 114 17.13 -26.15 2.43
C GLN A 114 18.27 -25.82 3.38
N LYS A 115 18.81 -24.60 3.31
CA LYS A 115 19.99 -24.16 4.07
C LYS A 115 19.66 -23.32 5.30
N ARG A 116 18.41 -22.84 5.41
CA ARG A 116 17.98 -22.02 6.55
C ARG A 116 18.02 -22.79 7.87
N LYS A 117 18.41 -22.08 8.92
CA LYS A 117 18.34 -22.47 10.32
C LYS A 117 17.36 -21.55 11.02
N PHE A 118 16.45 -22.13 11.78
CA PHE A 118 15.51 -21.35 12.59
C PHE A 118 16.24 -20.71 13.75
N LEU A 119 16.01 -19.41 13.94
CA LEU A 119 16.47 -18.72 15.12
C LEU A 119 15.75 -19.34 16.34
N PRO A 120 16.49 -19.76 17.39
CA PRO A 120 15.93 -20.34 18.60
C PRO A 120 14.74 -19.55 19.15
N GLU A 121 13.69 -20.24 19.61
CA GLU A 121 12.43 -19.58 19.99
C GLU A 121 12.55 -18.67 21.21
N ASP A 122 13.48 -18.96 22.10
CA ASP A 122 13.85 -18.16 23.28
C ASP A 122 14.46 -16.81 22.91
N ILE A 123 15.13 -16.72 21.76
CA ILE A 123 15.65 -15.46 21.21
C ILE A 123 14.50 -14.63 20.64
N GLY A 124 14.35 -13.40 21.13
CA GLY A 124 13.23 -12.51 20.81
C GLY A 124 12.06 -12.59 21.82
N GLN A 125 12.19 -13.40 22.87
CA GLN A 125 11.21 -13.52 23.97
C GLN A 125 11.80 -13.10 25.34
N SER A 126 13.07 -12.70 25.39
CA SER A 126 13.80 -12.38 26.61
C SER A 126 13.49 -10.97 27.15
N PRO A 127 13.88 -10.64 28.41
CA PRO A 127 13.65 -9.33 28.99
C PRO A 127 14.28 -8.23 28.12
N MET A 128 13.43 -7.38 27.55
CA MET A 128 13.89 -6.34 26.64
C MET A 128 14.68 -5.26 27.37
N ALA A 129 15.83 -4.89 26.84
CA ALA A 129 16.59 -3.74 27.28
C ALA A 129 15.95 -2.45 26.73
N SER A 130 15.85 -1.43 27.58
CA SER A 130 15.42 -0.10 27.15
C SER A 130 16.57 0.60 26.42
N MET A 131 16.36 0.93 25.16
CA MET A 131 17.26 1.76 24.37
C MET A 131 17.09 3.24 24.77
N PRO A 132 18.09 4.11 24.48
CA PRO A 132 18.03 5.53 24.81
C PRO A 132 16.82 6.28 24.25
N ASP A 133 16.24 5.78 23.15
CA ASP A 133 15.06 6.35 22.48
C ASP A 133 13.72 5.79 23.02
N GLY A 134 13.76 4.97 24.09
CA GLY A 134 12.57 4.37 24.72
C GLY A 134 12.11 3.05 24.10
N ASP A 135 12.68 2.66 22.96
CA ASP A 135 12.41 1.37 22.32
C ASP A 135 12.99 0.21 23.13
N LYS A 136 12.22 -0.87 23.18
CA LYS A 136 12.59 -2.09 23.90
C LYS A 136 13.16 -3.10 22.91
N VAL A 137 14.38 -3.57 23.17
CA VAL A 137 15.11 -4.46 22.25
C VAL A 137 15.62 -5.69 23.00
N ASP A 138 15.46 -6.86 22.39
CA ASP A 138 16.13 -8.09 22.81
C ASP A 138 17.59 -8.04 22.32
N LEU A 139 18.53 -7.95 23.26
CA LEU A 139 19.95 -7.77 22.97
C LEU A 139 20.57 -8.97 22.25
N GLU A 140 20.06 -10.18 22.47
CA GLU A 140 20.56 -11.38 21.83
C GLU A 140 20.09 -11.43 20.37
N ALA A 141 18.80 -11.18 20.13
CA ALA A 141 18.26 -11.05 18.78
C ALA A 141 18.95 -9.93 18.00
N PHE A 142 19.14 -8.76 18.63
CA PHE A 142 19.85 -7.63 18.04
C PHE A 142 21.31 -7.96 17.69
N SER A 143 22.00 -8.70 18.56
CA SER A 143 23.38 -9.15 18.33
C SER A 143 23.46 -10.08 17.11
N GLU A 144 22.57 -11.06 17.00
CA GLU A 144 22.51 -11.95 15.83
C GLU A 144 22.19 -11.19 14.54
N PHE A 145 21.25 -10.24 14.57
CA PHE A 145 20.90 -9.44 13.39
C PHE A 145 22.04 -8.51 12.96
N THR A 146 22.76 -7.91 13.91
CA THR A 146 23.90 -7.04 13.61
C THR A 146 24.99 -7.79 12.86
N LYS A 147 25.24 -9.07 13.17
CA LYS A 147 26.23 -9.90 12.46
C LYS A 147 25.92 -10.06 10.97
N ILE A 148 24.65 -10.02 10.58
CA ILE A 148 24.24 -10.23 9.19
C ILE A 148 23.89 -8.94 8.42
N ILE A 149 23.63 -7.84 9.12
CA ILE A 149 23.28 -6.54 8.50
C ILE A 149 24.46 -5.99 7.70
N THR A 150 25.67 -5.93 8.28
CA THR A 150 26.84 -5.37 7.57
C THR A 150 27.14 -6.11 6.26
N PRO A 151 27.22 -7.47 6.24
CA PRO A 151 27.36 -8.19 4.97
C PRO A 151 26.19 -8.00 4.00
N ALA A 152 24.97 -7.77 4.49
CA ALA A 152 23.82 -7.49 3.63
C ALA A 152 23.94 -6.12 2.95
N ILE A 153 24.38 -5.08 3.68
CA ILE A 153 24.66 -3.76 3.12
C ILE A 153 25.74 -3.86 2.05
N THR A 154 26.86 -4.54 2.31
CA THR A 154 27.93 -4.74 1.32
C THR A 154 27.39 -5.40 0.05
N ARG A 155 26.54 -6.42 0.18
CA ARG A 155 25.89 -7.08 -0.96
C ARG A 155 24.93 -6.19 -1.75
N VAL A 156 24.35 -5.16 -1.13
CA VAL A 156 23.55 -4.14 -1.85
C VAL A 156 24.46 -3.17 -2.60
N VAL A 157 25.56 -2.74 -1.97
CA VAL A 157 26.57 -1.88 -2.64
C VAL A 157 27.19 -2.61 -3.83
N ASP A 158 27.55 -3.88 -3.67
CA ASP A 158 28.11 -4.71 -4.75
C ASP A 158 27.10 -4.95 -5.88
N PHE A 159 25.80 -5.03 -5.56
CA PHE A 159 24.74 -5.09 -6.57
C PHE A 159 24.71 -3.80 -7.38
N ALA A 160 24.65 -2.64 -6.71
CA ALA A 160 24.57 -1.34 -7.37
C ALA A 160 25.78 -1.07 -8.27
N LYS A 161 27.00 -1.36 -7.79
CA LYS A 161 28.26 -1.22 -8.56
C LYS A 161 28.35 -2.10 -9.80
N LYS A 162 27.53 -3.13 -9.92
CA LYS A 162 27.48 -3.97 -11.13
C LYS A 162 26.54 -3.42 -12.20
N LEU A 163 25.76 -2.39 -11.89
CA LEU A 163 24.83 -1.77 -12.83
C LEU A 163 25.51 -0.61 -13.56
N PRO A 164 25.45 -0.57 -14.90
CA PRO A 164 26.09 0.50 -15.68
C PRO A 164 25.49 1.87 -15.35
N MET A 165 24.16 1.95 -15.27
CA MET A 165 23.42 3.17 -14.95
C MET A 165 23.72 3.78 -13.58
N PHE A 166 24.29 3.00 -12.65
CA PHE A 166 24.68 3.47 -11.32
C PHE A 166 26.15 3.85 -11.28
N SER A 167 27.01 3.04 -11.91
CA SER A 167 28.47 3.21 -11.88
C SER A 167 28.94 4.44 -12.64
N GLU A 168 28.14 4.91 -13.60
CA GLU A 168 28.38 6.13 -14.38
C GLU A 168 27.98 7.42 -13.63
N LEU A 169 27.27 7.31 -12.50
CA LEU A 169 26.84 8.48 -11.72
C LEU A 169 28.00 9.09 -10.91
N PRO A 170 27.92 10.40 -10.58
CA PRO A 170 28.82 11.02 -9.60
C PRO A 170 28.81 10.28 -8.26
N CYS A 171 29.97 10.25 -7.58
CA CYS A 171 30.12 9.57 -6.30
C CYS A 171 29.12 10.07 -5.23
N GLU A 172 28.82 11.37 -5.23
CA GLU A 172 27.84 11.96 -4.31
C GLU A 172 26.44 11.38 -4.52
N ASP A 173 26.00 11.28 -5.78
CA ASP A 173 24.70 10.71 -6.14
C ASP A 173 24.64 9.21 -5.80
N GLN A 174 25.73 8.46 -6.06
CA GLN A 174 25.82 7.05 -5.67
C GLN A 174 25.61 6.87 -4.16
N ILE A 175 26.20 7.75 -3.33
CA ILE A 175 26.05 7.71 -1.87
C ILE A 175 24.62 8.05 -1.46
N ILE A 176 23.99 9.05 -2.09
CA ILE A 176 22.61 9.44 -1.79
C ILE A 176 21.65 8.30 -2.11
N LEU A 177 21.74 7.74 -3.31
CA LEU A 177 20.90 6.63 -3.75
C LEU A 177 21.04 5.42 -2.82
N LEU A 178 22.27 5.01 -2.50
CA LEU A 178 22.51 3.90 -1.57
C LEU A 178 21.97 4.18 -0.17
N LYS A 179 22.09 5.41 0.35
CA LYS A 179 21.52 5.77 1.65
C LYS A 179 20.00 5.71 1.65
N GLY A 180 19.35 6.06 0.54
CA GLY A 180 17.89 6.01 0.39
C GLY A 180 17.35 4.58 0.22
N CYS A 181 17.96 3.78 -0.65
CA CYS A 181 17.37 2.52 -1.09
C CYS A 181 17.85 1.28 -0.32
N CYS A 182 18.95 1.36 0.45
CA CYS A 182 19.60 0.16 0.97
C CYS A 182 18.67 -0.68 1.85
N MET A 183 17.90 -0.04 2.71
CA MET A 183 16.92 -0.71 3.56
C MET A 183 15.78 -1.34 2.75
N GLU A 184 15.31 -0.67 1.70
CA GLU A 184 14.23 -1.17 0.84
C GLU A 184 14.67 -2.40 0.06
N ILE A 185 15.89 -2.38 -0.50
CA ILE A 185 16.47 -3.54 -1.20
C ILE A 185 16.68 -4.71 -0.24
N MET A 186 17.20 -4.46 0.97
CA MET A 186 17.34 -5.51 1.99
C MET A 186 15.99 -6.09 2.40
N SER A 187 14.98 -5.24 2.57
CA SER A 187 13.61 -5.62 2.91
C SER A 187 12.97 -6.46 1.81
N LEU A 188 13.11 -6.05 0.54
CA LEU A 188 12.63 -6.81 -0.61
C LEU A 188 13.30 -8.19 -0.67
N ARG A 189 14.62 -8.25 -0.51
CA ARG A 189 15.39 -9.52 -0.48
C ARG A 189 14.94 -10.44 0.65
N ALA A 190 14.56 -9.92 1.81
CA ALA A 190 14.00 -10.71 2.90
C ALA A 190 12.57 -11.18 2.56
N ALA A 191 11.73 -10.27 2.07
CA ALA A 191 10.32 -10.52 1.76
C ALA A 191 10.11 -11.61 0.69
N VAL A 192 10.94 -11.65 -0.36
CA VAL A 192 10.88 -12.71 -1.39
C VAL A 192 11.31 -14.09 -0.85
N ARG A 193 11.88 -14.14 0.37
CA ARG A 193 12.18 -15.36 1.11
C ARG A 193 11.23 -15.60 2.27
N TYR A 194 10.01 -15.07 2.18
CA TYR A 194 8.93 -15.43 3.08
C TYR A 194 8.45 -16.85 2.76
N ASP A 195 8.26 -17.64 3.81
CA ASP A 195 7.69 -18.98 3.70
C ASP A 195 6.31 -19.05 4.36
N PRO A 196 5.23 -19.22 3.59
CA PRO A 196 3.87 -19.28 4.14
C PRO A 196 3.62 -20.47 5.07
N GLU A 197 4.35 -21.58 4.90
CA GLU A 197 4.17 -22.79 5.72
C GLU A 197 4.67 -22.60 7.16
N SER A 198 5.84 -21.98 7.32
CA SER A 198 6.44 -21.72 8.63
C SER A 198 6.21 -20.30 9.14
N GLU A 199 5.53 -19.46 8.37
CA GLU A 199 5.31 -18.03 8.62
C GLU A 199 6.59 -17.27 9.01
N THR A 200 7.71 -17.56 8.33
CA THR A 200 9.03 -16.98 8.63
C THR A 200 9.64 -16.26 7.43
N LEU A 201 10.48 -15.27 7.71
CA LEU A 201 11.40 -14.68 6.74
C LEU A 201 12.77 -15.33 6.88
N THR A 202 13.51 -15.50 5.78
CA THR A 202 14.90 -15.96 5.85
C THR A 202 15.87 -14.82 5.55
N LEU A 203 16.57 -14.35 6.58
CA LEU A 203 17.56 -13.29 6.47
C LEU A 203 18.91 -13.84 6.01
N SER A 204 19.60 -13.11 5.14
CA SER A 204 20.89 -13.49 4.54
C SER A 204 20.94 -14.91 3.95
N GLY A 205 19.78 -15.47 3.61
CA GLY A 205 19.65 -16.82 3.06
C GLY A 205 19.75 -17.95 4.09
N GLU A 206 20.13 -17.68 5.33
CA GLU A 206 20.47 -18.73 6.31
C GLU A 206 19.69 -18.67 7.63
N MET A 207 19.12 -17.54 8.00
CA MET A 207 18.50 -17.38 9.32
C MET A 207 17.00 -17.14 9.19
N ALA A 208 16.21 -18.18 9.48
CA ALA A 208 14.76 -18.11 9.51
C ALA A 208 14.28 -17.49 10.81
N VAL A 209 13.50 -16.42 10.71
CA VAL A 209 13.02 -15.62 11.83
C VAL A 209 11.50 -15.46 11.78
N LYS A 210 10.86 -15.53 12.95
CA LYS A 210 9.44 -15.18 13.15
C LYS A 210 9.28 -13.66 13.27
N ARG A 211 8.05 -13.19 13.10
CA ARG A 211 7.68 -11.76 13.16
C ARG A 211 8.16 -11.09 14.44
N GLU A 212 7.84 -11.66 15.59
CA GLU A 212 8.22 -11.10 16.89
C GLU A 212 9.74 -11.08 17.11
N GLN A 213 10.46 -12.10 16.63
CA GLN A 213 11.92 -12.12 16.74
C GLN A 213 12.53 -10.96 15.95
N LEU A 214 12.04 -10.71 14.73
CA LEU A 214 12.51 -9.60 13.91
C LEU A 214 12.17 -8.25 14.54
N LYS A 215 10.95 -8.11 15.05
CA LYS A 215 10.45 -6.91 15.72
C LYS A 215 11.29 -6.55 16.95
N ASN A 216 11.50 -7.54 17.82
CA ASN A 216 12.17 -7.36 19.11
C ASN A 216 13.69 -7.26 18.94
N GLY A 217 14.27 -7.75 17.85
CA GLY A 217 15.70 -7.58 17.53
C GLY A 217 16.08 -6.23 16.92
N GLY A 218 15.23 -5.20 17.06
CA GLY A 218 15.59 -3.81 16.75
C GLY A 218 15.01 -3.22 15.46
N LEU A 219 14.20 -3.99 14.70
CA LEU A 219 13.49 -3.47 13.52
C LEU A 219 12.13 -2.85 13.85
N GLY A 220 11.57 -3.17 15.03
CA GLY A 220 10.32 -2.58 15.50
C GLY A 220 9.19 -2.70 14.48
N VAL A 221 8.47 -1.60 14.24
CA VAL A 221 7.32 -1.56 13.33
C VAL A 221 7.66 -1.86 11.87
N VAL A 222 8.93 -1.72 11.46
CA VAL A 222 9.36 -2.03 10.08
C VAL A 222 9.21 -3.53 9.82
N SER A 223 9.39 -4.37 10.85
CA SER A 223 9.18 -5.82 10.72
C SER A 223 7.80 -6.16 10.16
N ASP A 224 6.76 -5.44 10.59
CA ASP A 224 5.40 -5.71 10.15
C ASP A 224 5.22 -5.49 8.64
N ALA A 225 5.77 -4.39 8.13
CA ALA A 225 5.75 -4.07 6.72
C ALA A 225 6.51 -5.11 5.86
N ILE A 226 7.66 -5.62 6.34
CA ILE A 226 8.44 -6.61 5.60
C ILE A 226 7.68 -7.94 5.51
N PHE A 227 7.07 -8.39 6.60
CA PHE A 227 6.28 -9.62 6.59
C PHE A 227 5.02 -9.50 5.72
N ASP A 228 4.34 -8.36 5.76
CA ASP A 228 3.13 -8.14 4.97
C ASP A 228 3.46 -8.06 3.47
N LEU A 229 4.60 -7.45 3.13
CA LEU A 229 5.18 -7.50 1.79
C LEU A 229 5.49 -8.95 1.39
N GLY A 230 6.18 -9.71 2.24
CA GLY A 230 6.54 -11.10 1.95
C GLY A 230 5.33 -12.00 1.73
N LYS A 231 4.28 -11.84 2.55
CA LYS A 231 3.00 -12.53 2.38
C LYS A 231 2.36 -12.17 1.03
N SER A 232 2.35 -10.89 0.68
CA SER A 232 1.80 -10.43 -0.60
C SER A 232 2.59 -10.96 -1.79
N LEU A 233 3.93 -10.90 -1.75
CA LEU A 233 4.81 -11.36 -2.83
C LEU A 233 4.78 -12.88 -3.01
N SER A 234 4.55 -13.65 -1.94
CA SER A 234 4.47 -15.12 -2.02
C SER A 234 3.38 -15.63 -2.97
N ALA A 235 2.36 -14.82 -3.27
CA ALA A 235 1.31 -15.15 -4.23
C ALA A 235 1.72 -15.01 -5.70
N PHE A 236 2.82 -14.30 -6.00
CA PHE A 236 3.22 -13.97 -7.36
C PHE A 236 4.28 -14.91 -7.95
N ASN A 237 4.93 -15.75 -7.11
CA ASN A 237 6.00 -16.67 -7.52
C ASN A 237 7.06 -16.00 -8.41
N LEU A 238 7.59 -14.87 -7.92
CA LEU A 238 8.54 -14.05 -8.67
C LEU A 238 9.83 -14.81 -8.96
N ASP A 239 10.35 -14.64 -10.16
CA ASP A 239 11.68 -15.15 -10.52
C ASP A 239 12.81 -14.16 -10.15
N ASP A 240 14.06 -14.63 -10.27
CA ASP A 240 15.24 -13.81 -9.96
C ASP A 240 15.30 -12.53 -10.82
N THR A 241 14.82 -12.60 -12.07
CA THR A 241 14.84 -11.48 -13.01
C THR A 241 13.88 -10.39 -12.54
N GLU A 242 12.65 -10.76 -12.20
CA GLU A 242 11.62 -9.83 -11.70
C GLU A 242 12.08 -9.18 -10.39
N VAL A 243 12.67 -9.97 -9.48
CA VAL A 243 13.20 -9.46 -8.21
C VAL A 243 14.39 -8.53 -8.45
N ALA A 244 15.26 -8.83 -9.42
CA ALA A 244 16.39 -7.98 -9.78
C ALA A 244 15.94 -6.64 -10.38
N LEU A 245 14.93 -6.67 -11.25
CA LEU A 245 14.36 -5.46 -11.85
C LEU A 245 13.68 -4.58 -10.81
N LEU A 246 12.93 -5.16 -9.86
CA LEU A 246 12.37 -4.41 -8.73
C LEU A 246 13.47 -3.72 -7.89
N GLN A 247 14.59 -4.40 -7.64
CA GLN A 247 15.73 -3.78 -6.94
C GLN A 247 16.37 -2.64 -7.72
N ALA A 248 16.50 -2.78 -9.05
CA ALA A 248 17.03 -1.71 -9.90
C ALA A 248 16.10 -0.49 -9.90
N VAL A 249 14.78 -0.68 -9.90
CA VAL A 249 13.81 0.42 -9.76
C VAL A 249 13.99 1.11 -8.41
N LEU A 250 14.05 0.37 -7.31
CA LEU A 250 14.27 0.95 -5.97
C LEU A 250 15.55 1.78 -5.93
N LEU A 251 16.65 1.23 -6.45
CA LEU A 251 17.95 1.91 -6.51
C LEU A 251 17.90 3.23 -7.28
N MET A 252 17.18 3.28 -8.40
CA MET A 252 17.15 4.46 -9.29
C MET A 252 16.02 5.45 -8.96
N SER A 253 15.17 5.14 -7.98
CA SER A 253 14.00 5.94 -7.59
C SER A 253 14.20 6.77 -6.31
N SER A 254 15.32 6.55 -5.61
CA SER A 254 15.64 7.17 -4.31
C SER A 254 16.27 8.55 -4.41
#